data_AF-A0A117SFH3-F1
#
_entry.id   AF-A0A117SFH3-F1
#
_cell.length_a   1.000
_cell.length_b   1.000
_cell.length_c   1.000
_cell.angle_alpha   90.00
_cell.angle_beta   90.00
_cell.angle_gamma   90.00
#
_symmetry.space_group_name_H-M   'P 1'
#
loop_
_entity.id
_entity.type
_entity.pdbx_description
1 polymer ?
#
loop_
_entity_poly.entity_id
_entity_poly.type
_entity_poly.pdbx_seq_one_letter_code
_entity_poly.pdbx_strand_id
1 'polypeptide(L)'
;MNFEFSYPDIIKQCNTMAYLNITSFCLLSGCGNIEMPHEQELNQIYKLLKGTDSSKMPKNIAFMSSLYKRCIPAYEVLPENPYDFKGFYWVNKKTKRVIEPDVLAYSISCMTALIAAVLSGEIPVDKKEFIAYCLGVSSIKQARFLTDFLKLGDFFYVGEDTGDNVYGEYSIVINTENPDLRTQFRVVEALSSVIKLLRQSGLHSKEPISKLEKCLEVLPVICENVIENINSLSSRDLSIICLSLLNTLKHSDLHRDMTYNTVNTIGFELCERLDKTGDISRNMSDDDCSSFTTLCNCMHCLIKLYDVNAISSYSNAYIKLYDRIDSYWDSCCGLFITSGKNKQKYSFKDISAVLAALRALRCSLTDPDLFMHVDRQLSSFYSSVIISSKLFNNQFYPILQESRMEHHNLGSSVKSNAPVFSEYFEIKVNKRKYHCEPGVFEAEEILSGCRYLLY
;
A
#
# COMPACT_ATOMS: atom_id res chain seq x y z
N MET A 1 29.42 -10.13 13.70
CA MET A 1 29.14 -8.93 12.87
C MET A 1 27.71 -8.57 13.21
N ASN A 2 27.48 -7.48 13.95
CA ASN A 2 26.18 -7.25 14.60
C ASN A 2 25.32 -6.32 13.74
N PHE A 3 24.42 -6.90 12.94
CA PHE A 3 23.26 -6.17 12.43
C PHE A 3 22.40 -5.76 13.62
N GLU A 4 21.88 -4.54 13.65
CA GLU A 4 20.90 -4.16 14.67
C GLU A 4 19.58 -4.94 14.46
N PHE A 5 19.20 -5.13 13.18
CA PHE A 5 18.05 -5.94 12.77
C PHE A 5 18.42 -6.85 11.60
N SER A 6 18.05 -8.13 11.67
CA SER A 6 18.19 -9.04 10.53
C SER A 6 17.11 -8.77 9.48
N TYR A 7 17.35 -9.12 8.20
CA TYR A 7 16.34 -8.94 7.15
C TYR A 7 15.00 -9.63 7.47
N PRO A 8 14.95 -10.89 7.95
CA PRO A 8 13.69 -11.50 8.39
C PRO A 8 12.97 -10.72 9.49
N ASP A 9 13.71 -10.14 10.45
CA ASP A 9 13.10 -9.33 11.51
C ASP A 9 12.49 -8.03 10.98
N ILE A 10 13.17 -7.39 10.01
CA ILE A 10 12.67 -6.19 9.33
C ILE A 10 11.35 -6.51 8.62
N ILE A 11 11.31 -7.58 7.83
CA ILE A 11 10.09 -7.99 7.10
C ILE A 11 8.95 -8.30 8.07
N LYS A 12 9.22 -9.07 9.14
CA LYS A 12 8.20 -9.41 10.15
C LYS A 12 7.62 -8.15 10.82
N GLN A 13 8.47 -7.19 11.18
CA GLN A 13 8.03 -5.94 11.80
C GLN A 13 7.26 -5.07 10.81
N CYS A 14 7.72 -4.95 9.56
CA CYS A 14 7.01 -4.24 8.49
C CYS A 14 5.62 -4.82 8.22
N ASN A 15 5.50 -6.14 8.10
CA ASN A 15 4.22 -6.83 7.91
C ASN A 15 3.27 -6.57 9.09
N THR A 16 3.79 -6.62 10.32
CA THR A 16 2.98 -6.36 11.53
C THR A 16 2.52 -4.89 11.60
N MET A 17 3.38 -3.93 11.24
CA MET A 17 2.98 -2.50 11.17
C MET A 17 1.95 -2.25 10.07
N ALA A 18 2.11 -2.90 8.90
CA ALA A 18 1.13 -2.85 7.82
C ALA A 18 -0.22 -3.44 8.27
N TYR A 19 -0.22 -4.59 8.96
CA TYR A 19 -1.42 -5.18 9.54
C TYR A 19 -2.16 -4.23 10.47
N LEU A 20 -1.45 -3.63 11.44
CA LEU A 20 -2.04 -2.71 12.40
C LEU A 20 -2.63 -1.47 11.70
N ASN A 21 -1.91 -0.92 10.71
CA ASN A 21 -2.36 0.24 9.97
C ASN A 21 -3.60 -0.05 9.11
N ILE A 22 -3.54 -1.11 8.31
CA ILE A 22 -4.64 -1.53 7.41
C ILE A 22 -5.87 -1.89 8.23
N THR A 23 -5.71 -2.67 9.31
CA THR A 23 -6.85 -3.05 10.16
C THR A 23 -7.45 -1.82 10.84
N SER A 24 -6.62 -0.91 11.36
CA SER A 24 -7.09 0.31 12.02
C SER A 24 -7.83 1.24 11.06
N PHE A 25 -7.27 1.48 9.87
CA PHE A 25 -7.84 2.42 8.92
C PHE A 25 -8.92 1.80 8.04
N CYS A 26 -8.59 0.75 7.30
CA CYS A 26 -9.45 0.18 6.27
C CYS A 26 -10.64 -0.61 6.82
N LEU A 27 -10.53 -1.17 8.04
CA LEU A 27 -11.58 -2.00 8.64
C LEU A 27 -12.31 -1.32 9.80
N LEU A 28 -11.60 -0.57 10.65
CA LEU A 28 -12.11 -0.18 11.96
C LEU A 28 -12.31 1.34 12.17
N SER A 29 -11.77 2.20 11.31
CA SER A 29 -11.68 3.64 11.62
C SER A 29 -13.01 4.37 11.63
N GLY A 30 -14.03 3.85 10.96
CA GLY A 30 -15.28 4.59 10.70
C GLY A 30 -15.09 5.83 9.83
N CYS A 31 -13.92 6.00 9.20
CA CYS A 31 -13.60 7.16 8.35
C CYS A 31 -14.03 6.95 6.91
N GLY A 32 -15.34 6.89 6.69
CA GLY A 32 -15.97 6.64 5.39
C GLY A 32 -17.42 6.20 5.58
N ASN A 33 -18.00 5.60 4.55
CA ASN A 33 -19.32 5.00 4.65
C ASN A 33 -19.22 3.56 5.17
N ILE A 34 -20.21 3.17 5.99
CA ILE A 34 -20.20 1.94 6.76
C ILE A 34 -21.43 1.09 6.44
N GLU A 35 -21.21 -0.18 6.12
CA GLU A 35 -22.27 -1.17 5.90
C GLU A 35 -22.32 -2.18 7.04
N MET A 36 -23.54 -2.50 7.47
CA MET A 36 -23.78 -3.63 8.37
C MET A 36 -23.68 -4.96 7.61
N PRO A 37 -23.24 -6.04 8.29
CA PRO A 37 -23.19 -7.36 7.69
C PRO A 37 -24.60 -7.84 7.33
N HIS A 38 -24.78 -8.38 6.12
CA HIS A 38 -26.04 -9.06 5.76
C HIS A 38 -26.10 -10.48 6.35
N GLU A 39 -27.27 -11.11 6.29
CA GLU A 39 -27.54 -12.40 6.94
C GLU A 39 -26.51 -13.50 6.58
N GLN A 40 -26.12 -13.60 5.30
CA GLN A 40 -25.11 -14.56 4.86
C GLN A 40 -23.72 -14.27 5.45
N GLU A 41 -23.34 -12.99 5.55
CA GLU A 41 -22.08 -12.58 6.17
C GLU A 41 -22.08 -12.90 7.67
N LEU A 42 -23.17 -12.58 8.37
CA LEU A 42 -23.37 -12.93 9.77
C LEU A 42 -23.28 -14.44 10.01
N ASN A 43 -23.96 -15.25 9.21
CA ASN A 43 -23.94 -16.71 9.33
C ASN A 43 -22.51 -17.26 9.18
N GLN A 44 -21.75 -16.72 8.22
CA GLN A 44 -20.36 -17.13 8.01
C GLN A 44 -19.45 -16.67 9.16
N ILE A 45 -19.64 -15.46 9.67
CA ILE A 45 -18.93 -14.95 10.87
C ILE A 45 -19.18 -15.85 12.08
N TYR A 46 -20.44 -16.18 12.37
CA TYR A 46 -20.79 -17.06 13.49
C TYR A 46 -20.18 -18.46 13.33
N LYS A 47 -20.12 -18.98 12.11
CA LYS A 47 -19.46 -20.27 11.82
C LYS A 47 -17.96 -20.22 12.11
N LEU A 48 -17.28 -19.14 11.71
CA LEU A 48 -15.83 -18.96 11.95
C LEU A 48 -15.51 -18.76 13.43
N LEU A 49 -16.42 -18.16 14.18
CA LEU A 49 -16.25 -17.88 15.60
C LEU A 49 -16.81 -18.97 16.52
N LYS A 50 -17.28 -20.09 15.97
CA LYS A 50 -17.86 -21.20 16.74
C LYS A 50 -16.84 -21.71 17.77
N GLY A 51 -17.23 -21.69 19.04
CA GLY A 51 -16.36 -22.12 20.15
C GLY A 51 -15.49 -21.01 20.75
N THR A 52 -15.59 -19.77 20.24
CA THR A 52 -14.97 -18.60 20.87
C THR A 52 -15.66 -18.29 22.20
N ASP A 53 -14.89 -17.99 23.23
CA ASP A 53 -15.39 -17.50 24.52
C ASP A 53 -16.26 -16.24 24.31
N SER A 54 -17.38 -16.15 25.03
CA SER A 54 -18.33 -15.02 24.93
C SER A 54 -17.66 -13.67 25.24
N SER A 55 -16.67 -13.66 26.13
CA SER A 55 -15.87 -12.47 26.47
C SER A 55 -15.00 -12.01 25.31
N LYS A 56 -14.62 -12.92 24.41
CA LYS A 56 -13.79 -12.68 23.23
C LYS A 56 -14.62 -12.57 21.95
N MET A 57 -15.95 -12.61 22.02
CA MET A 57 -16.79 -12.52 20.82
C MET A 57 -16.74 -11.10 20.24
N PRO A 58 -16.42 -10.93 18.94
CA PRO A 58 -16.50 -9.63 18.26
C PRO A 58 -17.88 -9.00 18.36
N LYS A 59 -17.91 -7.68 18.61
CA LYS A 59 -19.12 -6.87 18.79
C LYS A 59 -19.18 -5.75 17.77
N ASN A 60 -20.40 -5.29 17.48
CA ASN A 60 -20.69 -4.16 16.58
C ASN A 60 -19.99 -4.27 15.23
N ILE A 61 -19.89 -5.49 14.68
CA ILE A 61 -19.19 -5.75 13.43
C ILE A 61 -19.87 -4.96 12.31
N ALA A 62 -19.08 -4.14 11.63
CA ALA A 62 -19.47 -3.37 10.47
C ALA A 62 -18.28 -3.29 9.51
N PHE A 63 -18.55 -2.98 8.25
CA PHE A 63 -17.54 -2.97 7.19
C PHE A 63 -17.48 -1.63 6.48
N MET A 64 -16.27 -1.16 6.17
CA MET A 64 -16.06 0.07 5.42
C MET A 64 -16.33 -0.20 3.94
N SER A 65 -17.32 0.46 3.36
CA SER A 65 -17.62 0.43 1.92
C SER A 65 -16.89 1.54 1.16
N SER A 66 -16.56 2.64 1.82
CA SER A 66 -15.71 3.70 1.28
C SER A 66 -14.74 4.21 2.35
N LEU A 67 -13.76 5.02 1.94
CA LEU A 67 -12.75 5.60 2.81
C LEU A 67 -12.49 7.05 2.39
N TYR A 68 -12.42 7.94 3.37
CA TYR A 68 -12.06 9.33 3.12
C TYR A 68 -10.55 9.51 2.97
N LYS A 69 -10.13 10.46 2.12
CA LYS A 69 -8.71 10.72 1.84
C LYS A 69 -7.90 11.16 3.07
N ARG A 70 -8.49 12.00 3.93
CA ARG A 70 -7.80 12.72 5.01
C ARG A 70 -8.55 12.61 6.32
N CYS A 71 -7.90 12.03 7.33
CA CYS A 71 -8.51 11.70 8.62
C CYS A 71 -7.61 12.07 9.79
N ILE A 72 -8.16 12.22 10.99
CA ILE A 72 -7.35 12.37 12.22
C ILE A 72 -7.22 10.99 12.87
N PRO A 73 -6.01 10.41 12.99
CA PRO A 73 -5.82 9.07 13.51
C PRO A 73 -5.84 9.07 15.06
N ALA A 74 -6.95 9.53 15.63
CA ALA A 74 -7.21 9.55 17.06
C ALA A 74 -8.56 8.89 17.33
N TYR A 75 -8.63 8.03 18.34
CA TYR A 75 -9.87 7.37 18.71
C TYR A 75 -10.84 8.36 19.34
N GLU A 76 -12.14 8.22 19.03
CA GLU A 76 -13.20 9.04 19.65
C GLU A 76 -13.28 8.81 21.16
N VAL A 77 -13.13 7.54 21.55
CA VAL A 77 -13.06 7.06 22.93
C VAL A 77 -11.95 6.00 22.97
N LEU A 78 -11.20 5.94 24.08
CA LEU A 78 -10.16 4.92 24.22
C LEU A 78 -10.78 3.51 24.11
N PRO A 79 -10.28 2.64 23.21
CA PRO A 79 -10.82 1.29 23.08
C PRO A 79 -10.58 0.49 24.36
N GLU A 80 -11.66 0.08 25.03
CA GLU A 80 -11.59 -0.77 26.24
C GLU A 80 -11.65 -2.26 25.91
N ASN A 81 -12.43 -2.62 24.89
CA ASN A 81 -12.60 -4.00 24.43
C ASN A 81 -11.92 -4.20 23.07
N PRO A 82 -10.89 -5.06 22.95
CA PRO A 82 -10.18 -5.28 21.70
C PRO A 82 -11.03 -5.91 20.59
N TYR A 83 -12.21 -6.44 20.93
CA TYR A 83 -13.12 -7.11 20.02
C TYR A 83 -14.35 -6.25 19.65
N ASP A 84 -14.45 -5.01 20.13
CA ASP A 84 -15.54 -4.10 19.75
C ASP A 84 -15.13 -3.21 18.58
N PHE A 85 -15.69 -3.48 17.40
CA PHE A 85 -15.36 -2.73 16.17
C PHE A 85 -15.65 -1.23 16.33
N LYS A 86 -16.76 -0.88 16.98
CA LYS A 86 -17.16 0.52 17.19
C LYS A 86 -16.23 1.23 18.17
N GLY A 87 -15.57 0.49 19.06
CA GLY A 87 -14.59 1.05 20.00
C GLY A 87 -13.36 1.65 19.31
N PHE A 88 -13.09 1.30 18.05
CA PHE A 88 -11.93 1.74 17.29
C PHE A 88 -12.21 2.91 16.34
N TYR A 89 -13.40 3.51 16.38
CA TYR A 89 -13.74 4.64 15.52
C TYR A 89 -12.86 5.85 15.80
N TRP A 90 -12.46 6.53 14.73
CA TRP A 90 -11.62 7.71 14.78
C TRP A 90 -12.46 8.99 14.82
N VAL A 91 -11.85 10.06 15.31
CA VAL A 91 -12.47 11.39 15.40
C VAL A 91 -12.83 11.90 14.00
N ASN A 92 -14.13 12.04 13.74
CA ASN A 92 -14.67 12.53 12.47
C ASN A 92 -14.71 14.09 12.35
N LYS A 93 -14.08 14.82 13.27
CA LYS A 93 -14.04 16.30 13.20
C LYS A 93 -13.02 16.73 12.14
N LYS A 94 -13.45 17.56 11.18
CA LYS A 94 -12.62 18.17 10.10
C LYS A 94 -12.19 17.20 8.98
N THR A 95 -12.86 16.06 8.83
CA THR A 95 -12.62 15.12 7.73
C THR A 95 -13.10 15.72 6.41
N LYS A 96 -12.25 15.75 5.40
CA LYS A 96 -12.69 16.12 4.04
C LYS A 96 -13.34 14.89 3.43
N ARG A 97 -14.64 14.93 3.16
CA ARG A 97 -15.45 13.80 2.64
C ARG A 97 -15.22 13.52 1.16
N VAL A 98 -13.95 13.59 0.74
CA VAL A 98 -13.51 13.26 -0.61
C VAL A 98 -13.10 11.79 -0.61
N ILE A 99 -13.64 11.03 -1.55
CA ILE A 99 -13.37 9.62 -1.78
C ILE A 99 -12.62 9.51 -3.11
N GLU A 100 -11.35 9.13 -3.03
CA GLU A 100 -10.52 8.97 -4.23
C GLU A 100 -10.44 7.49 -4.62
N PRO A 101 -10.59 7.16 -5.92
CA PRO A 101 -10.46 5.77 -6.36
C PRO A 101 -9.10 5.16 -6.01
N ASP A 102 -8.04 5.98 -5.98
CA ASP A 102 -6.70 5.57 -5.54
C ASP A 102 -6.68 5.05 -4.10
N VAL A 103 -7.38 5.73 -3.18
CA VAL A 103 -7.45 5.33 -1.76
C VAL A 103 -8.14 3.98 -1.64
N LEU A 104 -9.26 3.78 -2.35
CA LEU A 104 -9.98 2.50 -2.35
C LEU A 104 -9.15 1.40 -3.03
N ALA A 105 -8.51 1.69 -4.16
CA ALA A 105 -7.65 0.74 -4.86
C ALA A 105 -6.48 0.27 -4.00
N TYR A 106 -5.80 1.18 -3.30
CA TYR A 106 -4.75 0.84 -2.36
C TYR A 106 -5.27 0.05 -1.16
N SER A 107 -6.40 0.46 -0.59
CA SER A 107 -7.05 -0.25 0.52
C SER A 107 -7.40 -1.69 0.15
N ILE A 108 -8.06 -1.90 -0.99
CA ILE A 108 -8.40 -3.22 -1.52
C ILE A 108 -7.14 -4.08 -1.75
N SER A 109 -6.13 -3.52 -2.42
CA SER A 109 -4.88 -4.25 -2.71
C SER A 109 -4.13 -4.62 -1.43
N CYS A 110 -4.12 -3.72 -0.44
CA CYS A 110 -3.52 -3.98 0.87
C CYS A 110 -4.27 -5.06 1.64
N MET A 111 -5.61 -4.99 1.72
CA MET A 111 -6.43 -5.97 2.43
C MET A 111 -6.32 -7.35 1.79
N THR A 112 -6.36 -7.45 0.46
CA THR A 112 -6.25 -8.73 -0.26
C THR A 112 -4.86 -9.34 -0.12
N ALA A 113 -3.78 -8.54 -0.17
CA ALA A 113 -2.43 -9.02 0.10
C ALA A 113 -2.25 -9.46 1.57
N LEU A 114 -2.82 -8.70 2.51
CA LEU A 114 -2.73 -8.99 3.96
C LEU A 114 -3.39 -10.31 4.35
N ILE A 115 -4.48 -10.71 3.68
CA ILE A 115 -5.14 -12.01 3.90
C ILE A 115 -4.14 -13.16 3.83
N ALA A 116 -3.25 -13.16 2.82
CA ALA A 116 -2.26 -14.22 2.65
C ALA A 116 -1.26 -14.26 3.83
N ALA A 117 -0.75 -13.11 4.26
CA ALA A 117 0.20 -13.00 5.38
C ALA A 117 -0.43 -13.39 6.74
N VAL A 118 -1.72 -13.08 6.94
CA VAL A 118 -2.47 -13.49 8.13
C VAL A 118 -2.68 -15.00 8.15
N LEU A 119 -3.11 -15.58 7.03
CA LEU A 119 -3.39 -17.01 6.93
C LEU A 119 -2.11 -17.86 6.95
N SER A 120 -1.00 -17.39 6.38
CA SER A 120 0.30 -18.08 6.44
C SER A 120 0.91 -18.09 7.85
N GLY A 121 0.44 -17.20 8.73
CA GLY A 121 0.96 -17.06 10.09
C GLY A 121 2.25 -16.26 10.19
N GLU A 122 2.66 -15.57 9.11
CA GLU A 122 3.71 -14.54 9.16
C GLU A 122 3.37 -13.44 10.18
N ILE A 123 2.08 -13.17 10.35
CA ILE A 123 1.55 -12.24 11.34
C ILE A 123 0.84 -13.04 12.45
N PRO A 124 1.33 -12.98 13.71
CA PRO A 124 0.79 -13.77 14.80
C PRO A 124 -0.50 -13.14 15.35
N VAL A 125 -1.66 -13.58 14.85
CA VAL A 125 -3.00 -13.20 15.35
C VAL A 125 -3.80 -14.43 15.77
N ASP A 126 -4.68 -14.27 16.77
CA ASP A 126 -5.46 -15.36 17.37
C ASP A 126 -6.59 -15.90 16.47
N LYS A 127 -7.22 -15.03 15.67
CA LYS A 127 -8.44 -15.33 14.89
C LYS A 127 -8.22 -15.11 13.40
N LYS A 128 -7.20 -15.77 12.84
CA LYS A 128 -6.70 -15.58 11.47
C LYS A 128 -7.81 -15.65 10.43
N GLU A 129 -8.65 -16.69 10.48
CA GLU A 129 -9.71 -16.93 9.50
C GLU A 129 -10.82 -15.88 9.59
N PHE A 130 -11.19 -15.46 10.79
CA PHE A 130 -12.16 -14.39 10.99
C PHE A 130 -11.63 -13.05 10.49
N ILE A 131 -10.38 -12.70 10.83
CA ILE A 131 -9.74 -11.46 10.37
C ILE A 131 -9.61 -11.47 8.84
N ALA A 132 -9.12 -12.56 8.26
CA ALA A 132 -9.04 -12.74 6.81
C ALA A 132 -10.40 -12.61 6.13
N TYR A 133 -11.45 -13.18 6.73
CA TYR A 133 -12.82 -13.04 6.23
C TYR A 133 -13.29 -11.58 6.25
N CYS A 134 -13.07 -10.86 7.34
CA CYS A 134 -13.43 -9.44 7.46
C CYS A 134 -12.70 -8.55 6.45
N LEU A 135 -11.40 -8.76 6.27
CA LEU A 135 -10.60 -8.09 5.24
C LEU A 135 -11.17 -8.36 3.84
N GLY A 136 -11.51 -9.62 3.56
CA GLY A 136 -12.12 -10.04 2.30
C GLY A 136 -13.45 -9.35 2.03
N VAL A 137 -14.38 -9.39 2.99
CA VAL A 137 -15.69 -8.73 2.88
C VAL A 137 -15.54 -7.22 2.67
N SER A 138 -14.70 -6.54 3.47
CA SER A 138 -14.48 -5.10 3.32
C SER A 138 -13.89 -4.76 1.94
N SER A 139 -12.97 -5.57 1.42
CA SER A 139 -12.40 -5.38 0.07
C SER A 139 -13.46 -5.53 -1.03
N ILE A 140 -14.39 -6.49 -0.90
CA ILE A 140 -15.49 -6.71 -1.85
C ILE A 140 -16.47 -5.53 -1.82
N LYS A 141 -16.79 -5.02 -0.63
CA LYS A 141 -17.68 -3.85 -0.48
C LYS A 141 -17.05 -2.58 -1.07
N GLN A 142 -15.75 -2.35 -0.85
CA GLN A 142 -15.05 -1.23 -1.49
C GLN A 142 -14.96 -1.37 -3.00
N ALA A 143 -14.77 -2.58 -3.53
CA ALA A 143 -14.81 -2.83 -4.97
C ALA A 143 -16.19 -2.54 -5.56
N ARG A 144 -17.27 -2.94 -4.88
CA ARG A 144 -18.64 -2.60 -5.28
C ARG A 144 -18.87 -1.09 -5.24
N PHE A 145 -18.42 -0.40 -4.20
CA PHE A 145 -18.54 1.05 -4.10
C PHE A 145 -17.84 1.76 -5.27
N LEU A 146 -16.61 1.34 -5.60
CA LEU A 146 -15.87 1.84 -6.77
C LEU A 146 -16.70 1.70 -8.06
N THR A 147 -17.28 0.52 -8.31
CA THR A 147 -18.02 0.25 -9.54
C THR A 147 -19.38 0.95 -9.60
N ASP A 148 -19.99 1.22 -8.45
CA ASP A 148 -21.38 1.65 -8.36
C ASP A 148 -21.50 3.17 -8.22
N PHE A 149 -20.52 3.82 -7.60
CA PHE A 149 -20.59 5.24 -7.26
C PHE A 149 -19.45 6.09 -7.81
N LEU A 150 -18.31 5.49 -8.21
CA LEU A 150 -17.16 6.24 -8.73
C LEU A 150 -16.87 5.98 -10.21
N LYS A 151 -17.64 5.10 -10.86
CA LYS A 151 -17.50 4.80 -12.29
C LYS A 151 -18.49 5.62 -13.12
N LEU A 152 -17.99 6.31 -14.14
CA LEU A 152 -18.81 6.95 -15.17
C LEU A 152 -18.30 6.54 -16.56
N GLY A 153 -19.17 5.86 -17.32
CA GLY A 153 -18.74 5.18 -18.54
C GLY A 153 -17.72 4.09 -18.21
N ASP A 154 -16.53 4.19 -18.81
CA ASP A 154 -15.44 3.22 -18.62
C ASP A 154 -14.41 3.63 -17.57
N PHE A 155 -14.44 4.87 -17.10
CA PHE A 155 -13.42 5.43 -16.22
C PHE A 155 -13.92 5.65 -14.78
N PHE A 156 -12.98 5.68 -13.86
CA PHE A 156 -13.19 5.96 -12.44
C PHE A 156 -12.75 7.38 -12.08
N TYR A 157 -13.56 8.04 -11.26
CA TYR A 157 -13.47 9.46 -10.94
C TYR A 157 -13.53 9.70 -9.43
N VAL A 158 -13.04 10.85 -9.00
CA VAL A 158 -13.12 11.29 -7.60
C VAL A 158 -14.56 11.60 -7.24
N GLY A 159 -14.99 11.16 -6.06
CA GLY A 159 -16.32 11.46 -5.51
C GLY A 159 -16.25 12.35 -4.27
N GLU A 160 -17.29 13.13 -4.05
CA GLU A 160 -17.57 13.83 -2.79
C GLU A 160 -18.82 13.24 -2.13
N ASP A 161 -18.69 12.85 -0.87
CA ASP A 161 -19.81 12.33 -0.07
C ASP A 161 -20.55 13.49 0.60
N THR A 162 -21.75 13.76 0.07
CA THR A 162 -22.68 14.79 0.53
C THR A 162 -23.73 14.25 1.51
N GLY A 163 -23.64 12.98 1.92
CA GLY A 163 -24.60 12.34 2.81
C GLY A 163 -24.43 12.77 4.27
N ASP A 164 -25.53 12.93 5.00
CA ASP A 164 -25.48 13.36 6.41
C ASP A 164 -25.21 12.21 7.40
N ASN A 165 -25.35 10.95 6.97
CA ASN A 165 -25.24 9.77 7.83
C ASN A 165 -24.26 8.72 7.25
N VAL A 166 -23.27 8.31 8.05
CA VAL A 166 -22.29 7.28 7.69
C VAL A 166 -22.90 5.88 7.51
N TYR A 167 -24.10 5.64 8.06
CA TYR A 167 -24.90 4.42 7.89
C TYR A 167 -26.09 4.61 6.93
N GLY A 168 -26.20 5.77 6.29
CA GLY A 168 -27.32 6.13 5.42
C GLY A 168 -27.13 5.70 3.96
N GLU A 169 -28.11 6.04 3.12
CA GLU A 169 -27.97 5.89 1.66
C GLU A 169 -26.81 6.75 1.14
N TYR A 170 -26.07 6.20 0.18
CA TYR A 170 -24.95 6.88 -0.45
C TYR A 170 -25.41 8.12 -1.22
N SER A 171 -24.81 9.26 -0.92
CA SER A 171 -25.03 10.51 -1.65
C SER A 171 -23.69 10.99 -2.18
N ILE A 172 -23.31 10.50 -3.36
CA ILE A 172 -21.99 10.74 -3.96
C ILE A 172 -22.12 11.62 -5.18
N VAL A 173 -21.38 12.73 -5.19
CA VAL A 173 -21.23 13.62 -6.35
C VAL A 173 -19.89 13.35 -7.01
N ILE A 174 -19.90 12.89 -8.26
CA ILE A 174 -18.68 12.61 -9.02
C ILE A 174 -18.13 13.92 -9.61
N ASN A 175 -16.84 14.18 -9.39
CA ASN A 175 -16.10 15.16 -10.17
C ASN A 175 -15.67 14.54 -11.50
N THR A 176 -16.25 15.02 -12.60
CA THR A 176 -16.01 14.51 -13.96
C THR A 176 -14.79 15.11 -14.66
N GLU A 177 -13.98 15.92 -13.95
CA GLU A 177 -12.74 16.45 -14.51
C GLU A 177 -11.68 15.35 -14.68
N ASN A 178 -11.20 15.20 -15.92
CA ASN A 178 -10.04 14.42 -16.39
C ASN A 178 -9.58 13.27 -15.46
N PRO A 179 -10.03 12.02 -15.70
CA PRO A 179 -9.63 10.90 -14.87
C PRO A 179 -8.11 10.65 -14.99
N ASP A 180 -7.40 10.56 -13.86
CA ASP A 180 -5.96 10.28 -13.84
C ASP A 180 -5.69 8.85 -14.34
N LEU A 181 -4.73 8.73 -15.27
CA LEU A 181 -4.42 7.46 -15.94
C LEU A 181 -3.87 6.40 -14.97
N ARG A 182 -2.99 6.78 -14.03
CA ARG A 182 -2.43 5.83 -13.04
C ARG A 182 -3.52 5.28 -12.14
N THR A 183 -4.50 6.12 -11.79
CA THR A 183 -5.66 5.75 -10.99
C THR A 183 -6.42 4.61 -11.66
N GLN A 184 -6.62 4.66 -12.98
CA GLN A 184 -7.31 3.61 -13.72
C GLN A 184 -6.59 2.26 -13.61
N PHE A 185 -5.26 2.24 -13.76
CA PHE A 185 -4.46 1.02 -13.62
C PHE A 185 -4.46 0.46 -12.20
N ARG A 186 -4.44 1.32 -11.18
CA ARG A 186 -4.54 0.89 -9.77
C ARG A 186 -5.90 0.29 -9.46
N VAL A 187 -6.98 0.87 -9.99
CA VAL A 187 -8.33 0.29 -9.86
C VAL A 187 -8.39 -1.07 -10.55
N VAL A 188 -7.86 -1.21 -11.78
CA VAL A 188 -7.78 -2.51 -12.47
C VAL A 188 -7.04 -3.56 -11.64
N GLU A 189 -5.89 -3.21 -11.06
CA GLU A 189 -5.12 -4.09 -10.17
C GLU A 189 -5.96 -4.52 -8.96
N ALA A 190 -6.62 -3.57 -8.30
CA ALA A 190 -7.44 -3.79 -7.13
C ALA A 190 -8.65 -4.70 -7.43
N LEU A 191 -9.39 -4.42 -8.50
CA LEU A 191 -10.52 -5.25 -8.94
C LEU A 191 -10.06 -6.66 -9.31
N SER A 192 -8.91 -6.78 -9.98
CA SER A 192 -8.31 -8.08 -10.31
C SER A 192 -7.95 -8.87 -9.05
N SER A 193 -7.42 -8.21 -8.00
CA SER A 193 -7.12 -8.85 -6.71
C SER A 193 -8.37 -9.40 -6.01
N VAL A 194 -9.50 -8.70 -6.11
CA VAL A 194 -10.80 -9.15 -5.57
C VAL A 194 -11.34 -10.32 -6.38
N ILE A 195 -11.24 -10.28 -7.71
CA ILE A 195 -11.64 -11.41 -8.57
C ILE A 195 -10.83 -12.67 -8.20
N LYS A 196 -9.50 -12.54 -8.02
CA LYS A 196 -8.66 -13.65 -7.55
C LYS A 196 -9.15 -14.18 -6.19
N LEU A 197 -9.38 -13.30 -5.23
CA LEU A 197 -9.91 -13.66 -3.91
C LEU A 197 -11.22 -14.45 -4.03
N LEU A 198 -12.18 -13.96 -4.81
CA LEU A 198 -13.49 -14.61 -5.00
C LEU A 198 -13.40 -15.96 -5.70
N ARG A 199 -12.47 -16.12 -6.65
CA ARG A 199 -12.25 -17.39 -7.36
C ARG A 199 -11.60 -18.44 -6.46
N GLN A 200 -10.64 -18.03 -5.63
CA GLN A 200 -9.85 -18.92 -4.78
C GLN A 200 -10.51 -19.20 -3.41
N SER A 201 -11.31 -18.27 -2.89
CA SER A 201 -11.98 -18.42 -1.61
C SER A 201 -13.27 -19.21 -1.74
N GLY A 202 -13.45 -20.22 -0.88
CA GLY A 202 -14.74 -20.86 -0.65
C GLY A 202 -15.63 -20.11 0.36
N LEU A 203 -15.16 -18.97 0.89
CA LEU A 203 -15.81 -18.24 1.99
C LEU A 203 -16.68 -17.07 1.52
N HIS A 204 -16.49 -16.60 0.28
CA HIS A 204 -17.15 -15.40 -0.25
C HIS A 204 -18.05 -15.73 -1.43
N SER A 205 -19.12 -14.95 -1.61
CA SER A 205 -20.03 -15.10 -2.76
C SER A 205 -19.31 -14.80 -4.07
N LYS A 206 -19.45 -15.69 -5.05
CA LYS A 206 -18.90 -15.52 -6.40
C LYS A 206 -19.74 -14.61 -7.31
N GLU A 207 -20.93 -14.21 -6.86
CA GLU A 207 -21.87 -13.36 -7.61
C GLU A 207 -21.22 -12.09 -8.21
N PRO A 208 -20.33 -11.36 -7.51
CA PRO A 208 -19.76 -10.12 -8.05
C PRO A 208 -18.82 -10.32 -9.23
N ILE A 209 -18.27 -11.52 -9.44
CA ILE A 209 -17.16 -11.76 -10.38
C ILE A 209 -17.47 -11.21 -11.77
N SER A 210 -18.62 -11.56 -12.35
CA SER A 210 -18.96 -11.12 -13.72
C SER A 210 -19.05 -9.60 -13.86
N LYS A 211 -19.56 -8.89 -12.84
CA LYS A 211 -19.64 -7.42 -12.85
C LYS A 211 -18.25 -6.78 -12.75
N LEU A 212 -17.38 -7.35 -11.92
CA LEU A 212 -16.01 -6.88 -11.76
C LEU A 212 -15.17 -7.13 -13.02
N GLU A 213 -15.32 -8.29 -13.66
CA GLU A 213 -14.64 -8.63 -14.92
C GLU A 213 -15.01 -7.67 -16.04
N LYS A 214 -16.30 -7.31 -16.17
CA LYS A 214 -16.74 -6.28 -17.13
C LYS A 214 -16.08 -4.93 -16.91
N CYS A 215 -15.72 -4.59 -15.67
CA CYS A 215 -15.01 -3.35 -15.38
C CYS A 215 -13.54 -3.39 -15.83
N LEU A 216 -12.98 -4.58 -16.07
CA LEU A 216 -11.62 -4.75 -16.59
C LEU A 216 -11.54 -4.59 -18.11
N GLU A 217 -12.66 -4.47 -18.83
CA GLU A 217 -12.70 -4.21 -20.28
C GLU A 217 -12.19 -2.82 -20.66
N VAL A 218 -11.97 -1.93 -19.69
CA VAL A 218 -11.26 -0.66 -19.90
C VAL A 218 -9.76 -0.87 -20.18
N LEU A 219 -9.19 -2.02 -19.75
CA LEU A 219 -7.76 -2.28 -19.77
C LEU A 219 -7.14 -2.15 -21.18
N PRO A 220 -7.75 -2.68 -22.26
CA PRO A 220 -7.30 -2.42 -23.63
C PRO A 220 -7.13 -0.96 -23.98
N VAL A 221 -8.15 -0.15 -23.69
CA VAL A 221 -8.18 1.27 -24.05
C VAL A 221 -7.08 2.04 -23.32
N ILE A 222 -6.89 1.78 -22.02
CA ILE A 222 -5.85 2.47 -21.25
C ILE A 222 -4.44 1.97 -21.59
N CYS A 223 -4.26 0.69 -21.94
CA CYS A 223 -2.98 0.15 -22.41
C CYS A 223 -2.57 0.74 -23.76
N GLU A 224 -3.51 0.85 -24.70
CA GLU A 224 -3.28 1.49 -26.00
C GLU A 224 -2.89 2.96 -25.83
N ASN A 225 -3.61 3.71 -24.98
CA ASN A 225 -3.27 5.09 -24.65
C ASN A 225 -1.84 5.24 -24.09
N VAL A 226 -1.42 4.34 -23.19
CA VAL A 226 -0.04 4.33 -22.67
C VAL A 226 0.98 4.11 -23.78
N ILE A 227 0.72 3.20 -24.71
CA ILE A 227 1.63 2.90 -25.81
C ILE A 227 1.74 4.10 -26.77
N GLU A 228 0.60 4.70 -27.14
CA GLU A 228 0.57 5.87 -28.03
C GLU A 228 1.27 7.10 -27.43
N ASN A 229 1.15 7.28 -26.11
CA ASN A 229 1.66 8.45 -25.40
C ASN A 229 2.94 8.16 -24.60
N ILE A 230 3.61 7.04 -24.84
CA ILE A 230 4.68 6.54 -23.97
C ILE A 230 5.81 7.57 -23.75
N ASN A 231 6.18 8.29 -24.81
CA ASN A 231 7.24 9.29 -24.80
C ASN A 231 6.91 10.53 -23.95
N SER A 232 5.62 10.88 -23.81
CA SER A 232 5.18 12.05 -23.05
C SER A 232 4.89 11.73 -21.58
N LEU A 233 4.59 10.46 -21.27
CA LEU A 233 4.38 9.99 -19.90
C LEU A 233 5.67 10.06 -19.09
N SER A 234 5.56 10.47 -17.82
CA SER A 234 6.74 10.57 -16.96
C SER A 234 7.25 9.20 -16.54
N SER A 235 8.55 9.06 -16.28
CA SER A 235 9.17 7.81 -15.80
C SER A 235 8.57 7.33 -14.46
N ARG A 236 8.06 8.29 -13.66
CA ARG A 236 7.27 8.00 -12.46
C ARG A 236 5.94 7.34 -12.82
N ASP A 237 5.22 7.84 -13.81
CA ASP A 237 3.92 7.29 -14.20
C ASP A 237 4.09 5.92 -14.83
N LEU A 238 5.06 5.80 -15.74
CA LEU A 238 5.42 4.54 -16.38
C LEU A 238 5.78 3.44 -15.36
N SER A 239 6.64 3.74 -14.39
CA SER A 239 7.01 2.74 -13.36
C SER A 239 5.82 2.34 -12.47
N ILE A 240 4.94 3.29 -12.11
CA ILE A 240 3.74 2.99 -11.32
C ILE A 240 2.74 2.14 -12.13
N ILE A 241 2.46 2.53 -13.38
CA ILE A 241 1.55 1.81 -14.29
C ILE A 241 2.07 0.40 -14.53
N CYS A 242 3.36 0.24 -14.82
CA CYS A 242 3.98 -1.06 -15.06
C CYS A 242 3.91 -1.95 -13.82
N LEU A 243 4.21 -1.44 -12.62
CA LEU A 243 4.06 -2.20 -11.37
C LEU A 243 2.61 -2.66 -11.14
N SER A 244 1.61 -1.82 -11.45
CA SER A 244 0.20 -2.22 -11.35
C SER A 244 -0.17 -3.30 -12.37
N LEU A 245 0.28 -3.18 -13.62
CA LEU A 245 0.05 -4.19 -14.66
C LEU A 245 0.73 -5.53 -14.33
N LEU A 246 1.95 -5.50 -13.81
CA LEU A 246 2.66 -6.70 -13.35
C LEU A 246 1.90 -7.43 -12.23
N ASN A 247 1.23 -6.69 -11.35
CA ASN A 247 0.37 -7.29 -10.33
C ASN A 247 -0.96 -7.78 -10.92
N THR A 248 -1.55 -7.08 -11.89
CA THR A 248 -2.72 -7.57 -12.65
C THR A 248 -2.43 -8.93 -13.30
N LEU A 249 -1.26 -9.13 -13.91
CA LEU A 249 -0.83 -10.42 -14.48
C LEU A 249 -0.76 -11.56 -13.45
N LYS A 250 -0.57 -11.26 -12.16
CA LYS A 250 -0.59 -12.26 -11.07
C LYS A 250 -1.99 -12.57 -10.56
N HIS A 251 -2.98 -11.74 -10.92
CA HIS A 251 -4.33 -11.77 -10.38
C HIS A 251 -5.39 -12.24 -11.38
N SER A 252 -5.20 -11.92 -12.67
CA SER A 252 -6.16 -12.22 -13.72
C SER A 252 -5.44 -12.66 -15.01
N ASP A 253 -6.09 -13.54 -15.75
CA ASP A 253 -5.68 -13.93 -17.11
C ASP A 253 -6.42 -13.10 -18.20
N LEU A 254 -7.31 -12.19 -17.79
CA LEU A 254 -7.98 -11.29 -18.73
C LEU A 254 -6.98 -10.33 -19.37
N HIS A 255 -7.02 -10.22 -20.70
CA HIS A 255 -6.14 -9.35 -21.50
C HIS A 255 -4.64 -9.58 -21.22
N ARG A 256 -4.26 -10.83 -20.89
CA ARG A 256 -2.90 -11.20 -20.45
C ARG A 256 -1.83 -10.83 -21.48
N ASP A 257 -2.02 -11.20 -22.74
CA ASP A 257 -1.01 -10.97 -23.80
C ASP A 257 -0.75 -9.47 -24.03
N MET A 258 -1.82 -8.70 -24.09
CA MET A 258 -1.75 -7.25 -24.21
C MET A 258 -1.07 -6.62 -23.00
N THR A 259 -1.48 -6.99 -21.79
CA THR A 259 -0.87 -6.51 -20.53
C THR A 259 0.62 -6.82 -20.51
N TYR A 260 0.99 -8.04 -20.89
CA TYR A 260 2.37 -8.49 -21.01
C TYR A 260 3.17 -7.69 -22.05
N ASN A 261 2.58 -7.38 -23.21
CA ASN A 261 3.22 -6.55 -24.22
C ASN A 261 3.42 -5.12 -23.69
N THR A 262 2.40 -4.51 -23.08
CA THR A 262 2.46 -3.15 -22.53
C THR A 262 3.54 -3.03 -21.46
N VAL A 263 3.66 -3.98 -20.51
CA VAL A 263 4.71 -3.90 -19.47
C VAL A 263 6.12 -4.00 -20.05
N ASN A 264 6.31 -4.80 -21.11
CA ASN A 264 7.61 -4.89 -21.79
C ASN A 264 7.94 -3.60 -22.54
N THR A 265 6.97 -3.01 -23.25
CA THR A 265 7.16 -1.71 -23.93
C THR A 265 7.54 -0.63 -22.93
N ILE A 266 6.85 -0.56 -21.78
CA ILE A 266 7.22 0.36 -20.69
C ILE A 266 8.62 0.05 -20.16
N GLY A 267 8.96 -1.23 -19.99
CA GLY A 267 10.28 -1.66 -19.54
C GLY A 267 11.41 -1.19 -20.46
N PHE A 268 11.24 -1.38 -21.77
CA PHE A 268 12.22 -0.91 -22.76
C PHE A 268 12.36 0.61 -22.74
N GLU A 269 11.26 1.33 -22.69
CA GLU A 269 11.25 2.78 -22.57
C GLU A 269 12.03 3.26 -21.34
N LEU A 270 11.80 2.66 -20.16
CA LEU A 270 12.52 3.01 -18.94
C LEU A 270 14.02 2.72 -19.05
N CYS A 271 14.41 1.66 -19.77
CA CYS A 271 15.81 1.38 -20.06
C CYS A 271 16.44 2.40 -21.01
N GLU A 272 15.72 2.88 -22.02
CA GLU A 272 16.19 3.88 -22.98
C GLU A 272 16.38 5.26 -22.34
N ARG A 273 15.56 5.61 -21.34
CA ARG A 273 15.68 6.85 -20.56
C ARG A 273 16.85 6.87 -19.58
N LEU A 274 17.53 5.74 -19.37
CA LEU A 274 18.63 5.63 -18.43
C LEU A 274 19.94 6.05 -19.09
N ASP A 275 20.60 7.04 -18.50
CA ASP A 275 21.88 7.50 -19.00
C ASP A 275 23.07 6.65 -18.52
N LYS A 276 24.29 7.13 -18.76
CA LYS A 276 25.52 6.45 -18.35
C LYS A 276 25.83 6.59 -16.86
N THR A 277 25.31 7.63 -16.20
CA THR A 277 25.50 7.87 -14.76
C THR A 277 24.45 7.17 -13.90
N GLY A 278 23.46 6.52 -14.54
CA GLY A 278 22.35 5.86 -13.87
C GLY A 278 21.24 6.83 -13.47
N ASP A 279 21.28 8.07 -13.96
CA ASP A 279 20.15 8.99 -13.88
C ASP A 279 19.12 8.63 -14.96
N ILE A 280 17.84 8.86 -14.65
CA ILE A 280 16.73 8.56 -15.55
C ILE A 280 15.97 9.84 -15.90
N SER A 281 15.83 10.12 -17.19
CA SER A 281 15.11 11.30 -17.68
C SER A 281 13.65 11.29 -17.21
N ARG A 282 13.08 12.47 -16.95
CA ARG A 282 11.69 12.59 -16.50
C ARG A 282 10.71 12.11 -17.57
N ASN A 283 10.95 12.47 -18.83
CA ASN A 283 10.29 11.96 -20.02
C ASN A 283 11.29 11.96 -21.19
N MET A 284 10.91 11.51 -22.39
CA MET A 284 11.85 11.41 -23.53
C MET A 284 12.34 12.75 -24.07
N SER A 285 11.57 13.81 -23.83
CA SER A 285 11.83 15.15 -24.37
C SER A 285 12.40 16.13 -23.35
N ASP A 286 12.53 15.72 -22.09
CA ASP A 286 12.91 16.56 -20.96
C ASP A 286 14.37 16.27 -20.59
N ASP A 287 15.18 17.33 -20.53
CA ASP A 287 16.58 17.25 -20.10
C ASP A 287 16.67 17.08 -18.56
N ASP A 288 15.57 17.29 -17.84
CA ASP A 288 15.52 17.10 -16.39
C ASP A 288 15.58 15.63 -15.98
N CYS A 289 16.41 15.34 -14.99
CA CYS A 289 16.45 14.06 -14.31
C CYS A 289 15.26 13.88 -13.35
N SER A 290 14.87 12.62 -13.17
CA SER A 290 13.82 12.23 -12.24
C SER A 290 14.25 12.33 -10.77
N SER A 291 13.27 12.42 -9.87
CA SER A 291 13.51 12.42 -8.42
C SER A 291 14.08 11.09 -7.92
N PHE A 292 14.79 11.10 -6.79
CA PHE A 292 15.30 9.90 -6.12
C PHE A 292 14.23 8.81 -5.90
N THR A 293 13.04 9.19 -5.44
CA THR A 293 11.91 8.24 -5.26
C THR A 293 11.50 7.58 -6.58
N THR A 294 11.60 8.32 -7.70
CA THR A 294 11.37 7.75 -9.04
C THR A 294 12.45 6.73 -9.41
N LEU A 295 13.73 6.99 -9.10
CA LEU A 295 14.81 6.02 -9.34
C LEU A 295 14.52 4.70 -8.60
N CYS A 296 14.12 4.77 -7.32
CA CYS A 296 13.73 3.58 -6.55
C CYS A 296 12.55 2.83 -7.19
N ASN A 297 11.50 3.55 -7.61
CA ASN A 297 10.35 2.93 -8.28
C ASN A 297 10.71 2.28 -9.61
N CYS A 298 11.55 2.93 -10.42
CA CYS A 298 12.05 2.37 -11.68
C CYS A 298 12.93 1.13 -11.44
N MET A 299 13.82 1.17 -10.43
CA MET A 299 14.64 0.01 -10.06
C MET A 299 13.75 -1.17 -9.64
N HIS A 300 12.79 -0.94 -8.74
CA HIS A 300 11.83 -1.97 -8.32
C HIS A 300 11.04 -2.53 -9.51
N CYS A 301 10.54 -1.65 -10.39
CA CYS A 301 9.81 -2.03 -11.59
C CYS A 301 10.65 -2.92 -12.52
N LEU A 302 11.89 -2.53 -12.82
CA LEU A 302 12.77 -3.27 -13.71
C LEU A 302 13.22 -4.61 -13.14
N ILE A 303 13.40 -4.72 -11.82
CA ILE A 303 13.66 -6.02 -11.17
C ILE A 303 12.45 -6.94 -11.31
N LYS A 304 11.23 -6.45 -11.06
CA LYS A 304 10.00 -7.24 -11.24
C LYS A 304 9.77 -7.63 -12.71
N LEU A 305 10.13 -6.77 -13.65
CA LEU A 305 10.12 -7.11 -15.08
C LEU A 305 11.13 -8.21 -15.39
N TYR A 306 12.33 -8.14 -14.81
CA TYR A 306 13.36 -9.17 -14.97
C TYR A 306 12.90 -10.54 -14.42
N ASP A 307 12.20 -10.56 -13.28
CA ASP A 307 11.62 -11.78 -12.69
C ASP A 307 10.59 -12.45 -13.62
N VAL A 308 9.83 -11.65 -14.39
CA VAL A 308 8.85 -12.16 -15.36
C VAL A 308 9.55 -12.53 -16.67
N ASN A 309 10.49 -11.69 -17.10
CA ASN A 309 11.18 -11.75 -18.38
C ASN A 309 12.67 -11.54 -18.16
N ALA A 310 13.45 -12.61 -18.21
CA ALA A 310 14.91 -12.60 -17.97
C ALA A 310 15.71 -11.91 -19.11
N ILE A 311 15.34 -10.67 -19.44
CA ILE A 311 15.93 -9.82 -20.46
C ILE A 311 17.11 -9.07 -19.83
N SER A 312 18.29 -9.23 -20.40
CA SER A 312 19.54 -8.66 -19.89
C SER A 312 19.54 -7.13 -19.81
N SER A 313 18.79 -6.45 -20.69
CA SER A 313 18.64 -4.99 -20.62
C SER A 313 18.02 -4.53 -19.30
N TYR A 314 17.06 -5.28 -18.75
CA TYR A 314 16.43 -4.96 -17.47
C TYR A 314 17.43 -5.11 -16.33
N SER A 315 18.23 -6.18 -16.32
CA SER A 315 19.24 -6.39 -15.29
C SER A 315 20.36 -5.37 -15.32
N ASN A 316 20.85 -5.04 -16.51
CA ASN A 316 21.84 -3.99 -16.67
C ASN A 316 21.30 -2.62 -16.21
N ALA A 317 20.02 -2.33 -16.47
CA ALA A 317 19.41 -1.06 -16.09
C ALA A 317 19.17 -0.96 -14.58
N TYR A 318 18.65 -1.99 -13.91
CA TYR A 318 18.42 -1.91 -12.47
C TYR A 318 19.72 -1.86 -11.66
N ILE A 319 20.81 -2.49 -12.13
CA ILE A 319 22.12 -2.37 -11.48
C ILE A 319 22.68 -0.95 -11.60
N LYS A 320 22.59 -0.33 -12.78
CA LYS A 320 22.98 1.09 -12.95
C LYS A 320 22.16 2.04 -12.06
N LEU A 321 20.85 1.81 -11.97
CA LEU A 321 19.99 2.56 -11.05
C LEU A 321 20.42 2.35 -9.60
N TYR A 322 20.79 1.12 -9.22
CA TYR A 322 21.30 0.85 -7.89
C TYR A 322 22.60 1.61 -7.61
N ASP A 323 23.58 1.58 -8.51
CA ASP A 323 24.84 2.32 -8.35
C ASP A 323 24.58 3.81 -8.12
N ARG A 324 23.59 4.37 -8.84
CA ARG A 324 23.16 5.74 -8.66
C ARG A 324 22.49 5.96 -7.30
N ILE A 325 21.60 5.06 -6.87
CA ILE A 325 20.94 5.12 -5.55
C ILE A 325 21.98 5.02 -4.43
N ASP A 326 22.95 4.10 -4.54
CA ASP A 326 24.02 3.88 -3.58
C ASP A 326 24.95 5.09 -3.47
N SER A 327 25.11 5.88 -4.53
CA SER A 327 25.86 7.15 -4.47
C SER A 327 25.28 8.17 -3.48
N TYR A 328 24.00 8.05 -3.11
CA TYR A 328 23.36 8.89 -2.09
C TYR A 328 23.48 8.30 -0.68
N TRP A 329 24.00 7.08 -0.51
CA TRP A 329 24.03 6.40 0.77
C TRP A 329 25.05 7.02 1.72
N ASP A 330 24.56 7.51 2.85
CA ASP A 330 25.38 7.94 3.98
C ASP A 330 25.31 6.88 5.08
N SER A 331 26.38 6.08 5.16
CA SER A 331 26.52 5.02 6.16
C SER A 331 26.62 5.54 7.60
N CYS A 332 27.00 6.80 7.81
CA CYS A 332 27.14 7.38 9.15
C CYS A 332 25.77 7.65 9.78
N CYS A 333 24.80 8.14 9.00
CA CYS A 333 23.44 8.38 9.48
C CYS A 333 22.43 7.30 9.07
N GLY A 334 22.83 6.34 8.23
CA GLY A 334 21.95 5.26 7.77
C GLY A 334 20.82 5.77 6.87
N LEU A 335 21.09 6.78 6.05
CA LEU A 335 20.09 7.45 5.22
C LEU A 335 20.63 7.75 3.81
N PHE A 336 19.72 7.93 2.85
CA PHE A 336 20.06 8.34 1.48
C PHE A 336 19.95 9.85 1.31
N ILE A 337 21.07 10.58 1.33
CA ILE A 337 21.11 12.05 1.34
C ILE A 337 20.99 12.60 -0.08
N THR A 338 19.76 12.97 -0.46
CA THR A 338 19.43 13.41 -1.83
C THR A 338 19.55 14.91 -2.06
N SER A 339 19.78 15.69 -1.00
CA SER A 339 19.95 17.14 -1.10
C SER A 339 21.16 17.60 -0.29
N GLY A 340 21.86 18.64 -0.76
CA GLY A 340 22.96 19.27 -0.02
C GLY A 340 22.53 20.02 1.26
N LYS A 341 21.25 19.94 1.65
CA LYS A 341 20.73 20.59 2.86
C LYS A 341 21.04 19.73 4.09
N ASN A 342 21.36 20.36 5.21
CA ASN A 342 21.53 19.63 6.47
C ASN A 342 20.20 19.06 7.02
N LYS A 343 19.06 19.58 6.59
CA LYS A 343 17.74 19.04 6.93
C LYS A 343 17.26 18.15 5.79
N GLN A 344 16.96 16.90 6.11
CA GLN A 344 16.30 15.96 5.20
C GLN A 344 14.87 15.70 5.69
N LYS A 345 13.93 15.58 4.76
CA LYS A 345 12.53 15.21 5.01
C LYS A 345 12.26 13.92 4.24
N TYR A 346 11.70 12.91 4.92
CA TYR A 346 11.27 11.67 4.31
C TYR A 346 9.80 11.46 4.56
N SER A 347 9.00 11.38 3.48
CA SER A 347 7.64 10.88 3.59
C SER A 347 7.65 9.34 3.75
N PHE A 348 6.57 8.78 4.29
CA PHE A 348 6.41 7.33 4.35
C PHE A 348 6.39 6.69 2.95
N LYS A 349 5.89 7.42 1.96
CA LYS A 349 5.94 7.02 0.54
C LYS A 349 7.38 6.88 0.03
N ASP A 350 8.25 7.84 0.35
CA ASP A 350 9.68 7.78 -0.04
C ASP A 350 10.38 6.60 0.62
N ILE A 351 10.14 6.42 1.93
CA ILE A 351 10.70 5.31 2.72
C ILE A 351 10.28 3.97 2.13
N SER A 352 9.00 3.83 1.80
CA SER A 352 8.45 2.60 1.24
C SER A 352 9.02 2.29 -0.14
N ALA A 353 9.23 3.30 -0.99
CA ALA A 353 9.88 3.11 -2.30
C ALA A 353 11.32 2.61 -2.15
N VAL A 354 12.10 3.18 -1.22
CA VAL A 354 13.47 2.73 -0.93
C VAL A 354 13.48 1.29 -0.42
N LEU A 355 12.64 0.98 0.58
CA LEU A 355 12.54 -0.37 1.14
C LEU A 355 12.14 -1.39 0.08
N ALA A 356 11.14 -1.09 -0.75
CA ALA A 356 10.70 -1.97 -1.83
C ALA A 356 11.81 -2.22 -2.85
N ALA A 357 12.54 -1.19 -3.25
CA ALA A 357 13.59 -1.29 -4.25
C ALA A 357 14.79 -2.09 -3.72
N LEU A 358 15.27 -1.78 -2.50
CA LEU A 358 16.36 -2.54 -1.86
C LEU A 358 15.96 -4.00 -1.57
N ARG A 359 14.72 -4.24 -1.13
CA ARG A 359 14.18 -5.59 -0.94
C ARG A 359 14.16 -6.38 -2.25
N ALA A 360 13.65 -5.77 -3.31
CA ALA A 360 13.61 -6.41 -4.63
C ALA A 360 15.02 -6.75 -5.11
N LEU A 361 15.96 -5.82 -4.99
CA LEU A 361 17.35 -6.04 -5.38
C LEU A 361 17.97 -7.17 -4.55
N ARG A 362 17.83 -7.13 -3.23
CA ARG A 362 18.32 -8.17 -2.33
C ARG A 362 17.85 -9.57 -2.76
N CYS A 363 16.59 -9.70 -3.18
CA CYS A 363 16.03 -10.98 -3.63
C CYS A 363 16.55 -11.43 -5.00
N SER A 364 17.04 -10.51 -5.85
CA SER A 364 17.58 -10.82 -7.18
C SER A 364 19.11 -11.00 -7.20
N LEU A 365 19.82 -10.66 -6.11
CA LEU A 365 21.28 -10.73 -6.05
C LEU A 365 21.81 -12.14 -5.86
N THR A 366 22.87 -12.45 -6.61
CA THR A 366 23.68 -13.67 -6.45
C THR A 366 25.09 -13.37 -5.94
N ASP A 367 25.56 -12.12 -6.07
CA ASP A 367 26.85 -11.68 -5.57
C ASP A 367 26.83 -11.54 -4.03
N PRO A 368 27.67 -12.29 -3.28
CA PRO A 368 27.64 -12.28 -1.82
C PRO A 368 28.01 -10.94 -1.18
N ASP A 369 28.95 -10.20 -1.76
CA ASP A 369 29.45 -8.96 -1.18
C ASP A 369 28.41 -7.83 -1.32
N LEU A 370 27.84 -7.71 -2.52
CA LEU A 370 26.75 -6.79 -2.80
C LEU A 370 25.50 -7.15 -2.01
N PHE A 371 25.17 -8.44 -1.88
CA PHE A 371 24.09 -8.91 -1.02
C PHE A 371 24.28 -8.46 0.43
N MET A 372 25.48 -8.65 0.99
CA MET A 372 25.80 -8.21 2.35
C MET A 372 25.76 -6.69 2.51
N HIS A 373 26.17 -5.92 1.51
CA HIS A 373 26.08 -4.47 1.51
C HIS A 373 24.62 -4.00 1.54
N VAL A 374 23.77 -4.56 0.68
CA VAL A 374 22.33 -4.26 0.66
C VAL A 374 21.65 -4.65 1.99
N ASP A 375 22.02 -5.77 2.60
CA ASP A 375 21.51 -6.15 3.94
C ASP A 375 21.89 -5.12 5.01
N ARG A 376 23.10 -4.55 4.96
CA ARG A 376 23.52 -3.47 5.86
C ARG A 376 22.74 -2.18 5.60
N GLN A 377 22.50 -1.84 4.34
CA GLN A 377 21.68 -0.68 3.97
C GLN A 377 20.26 -0.84 4.49
N LEU A 378 19.62 -1.99 4.27
CA LEU A 378 18.28 -2.28 4.78
C LEU A 378 18.21 -2.17 6.31
N SER A 379 19.15 -2.79 7.02
CA SER A 379 19.21 -2.77 8.48
C SER A 379 19.38 -1.35 9.04
N SER A 380 20.35 -0.60 8.51
CA SER A 380 20.66 0.75 8.97
C SER A 380 19.56 1.75 8.57
N PHE A 381 19.04 1.65 7.35
CA PHE A 381 17.94 2.49 6.88
C PHE A 381 16.68 2.25 7.70
N TYR A 382 16.28 0.99 7.93
CA TYR A 382 15.15 0.66 8.80
C TYR A 382 15.31 1.23 10.21
N SER A 383 16.48 1.06 10.83
CA SER A 383 16.76 1.61 12.16
C SER A 383 16.62 3.14 12.19
N SER A 384 17.13 3.83 11.17
CA SER A 384 17.03 5.29 11.09
C SER A 384 15.61 5.79 10.81
N VAL A 385 14.90 5.19 9.86
CA VAL A 385 13.62 5.72 9.35
C VAL A 385 12.38 5.23 10.07
N ILE A 386 12.45 4.10 10.78
CA ILE A 386 11.33 3.54 11.55
C ILE A 386 11.57 3.68 13.04
N ILE A 387 12.71 3.19 13.54
CA ILE A 387 12.98 3.11 14.98
C ILE A 387 13.36 4.48 15.55
N SER A 388 14.41 5.10 15.02
CA SER A 388 14.95 6.36 15.52
C SER A 388 14.02 7.55 15.28
N SER A 389 13.34 7.56 14.14
CA SER A 389 12.36 8.59 13.77
C SER A 389 11.06 8.49 14.57
N LYS A 390 10.72 7.29 15.08
CA LYS A 390 9.41 6.95 15.64
C LYS A 390 8.27 7.25 14.67
N LEU A 391 8.46 6.91 13.39
CA LEU A 391 7.48 7.19 12.33
C LEU A 391 6.15 6.44 12.53
N PHE A 392 6.20 5.22 13.09
CA PHE A 392 5.01 4.44 13.38
C PHE A 392 4.48 4.74 14.78
N ASN A 393 3.22 5.16 14.88
CA ASN A 393 2.60 5.54 16.13
C ASN A 393 1.93 4.35 16.84
N ASN A 394 1.82 4.48 18.16
CA ASN A 394 0.92 3.81 19.10
C ASN A 394 0.61 2.32 18.93
N GLN A 395 1.61 1.46 19.15
CA GLN A 395 1.51 0.00 19.08
C GLN A 395 0.78 -0.68 20.27
N PHE A 396 0.18 0.10 21.17
CA PHE A 396 -0.19 -0.39 22.51
C PHE A 396 -1.57 -1.02 22.60
N TYR A 397 -2.44 -0.79 21.61
CA TYR A 397 -3.79 -1.31 21.65
C TYR A 397 -3.87 -2.69 21.01
N PRO A 398 -4.36 -3.70 21.75
CA PRO A 398 -4.75 -4.95 21.13
C PRO A 398 -5.92 -4.67 20.16
N ILE A 399 -5.77 -5.09 18.91
CA ILE A 399 -6.78 -4.91 17.86
C ILE A 399 -7.21 -6.29 17.40
N LEU A 400 -8.47 -6.65 17.65
CA LEU A 400 -9.08 -7.93 17.28
C LEU A 400 -8.37 -9.17 17.84
N GLN A 401 -7.65 -9.02 18.96
CA GLN A 401 -6.93 -10.07 19.69
C GLN A 401 -6.69 -9.65 21.15
N GLU A 402 -6.26 -10.53 22.04
CA GLU A 402 -5.95 -10.13 23.44
C GLU A 402 -4.52 -9.63 23.61
N SER A 403 -3.57 -10.28 22.92
CA SER A 403 -2.17 -9.93 23.00
C SER A 403 -1.85 -8.64 22.24
N ARG A 404 -0.93 -7.85 22.79
CA ARG A 404 -0.37 -6.71 22.07
C ARG A 404 0.68 -7.19 21.08
N MET A 405 0.71 -6.55 19.90
CA MET A 405 1.81 -6.71 18.96
C MET A 405 2.89 -5.69 19.30
N GLU A 406 3.80 -6.06 20.19
CA GLU A 406 4.93 -5.21 20.56
C GLU A 406 6.04 -5.32 19.52
N HIS A 407 6.48 -4.17 19.00
CA HIS A 407 7.66 -4.10 18.13
C HIS A 407 8.89 -3.69 18.92
N HIS A 408 10.03 -4.25 18.52
CA HIS A 408 11.29 -4.00 19.19
C HIS A 408 11.71 -2.53 19.01
N ASN A 409 12.10 -1.87 20.11
CA ASN A 409 12.68 -0.52 20.13
C ASN A 409 11.82 0.68 19.65
N LEU A 410 10.53 0.50 19.33
CA LEU A 410 9.68 1.62 18.86
C LEU A 410 9.13 2.54 19.98
N GLY A 411 9.20 2.11 21.24
CA GLY A 411 8.83 2.93 22.41
C GLY A 411 7.35 3.28 22.50
N SER A 412 6.95 4.02 23.54
CA SER A 412 5.55 4.40 23.78
C SER A 412 5.14 5.76 23.24
N SER A 413 4.00 5.84 22.55
CA SER A 413 3.36 7.10 22.15
C SER A 413 2.00 7.31 22.84
N VAL A 414 1.35 8.44 22.53
CA VAL A 414 0.11 8.91 23.17
C VAL A 414 -1.00 7.87 23.08
N LYS A 415 -1.59 7.55 24.25
CA LYS A 415 -2.64 6.52 24.39
C LYS A 415 -3.89 6.73 23.55
N SER A 416 -4.14 7.89 22.95
CA SER A 416 -5.38 8.17 22.20
C SER A 416 -5.28 7.97 20.68
N ASN A 417 -4.09 7.70 20.12
CA ASN A 417 -3.92 7.68 18.67
C ASN A 417 -4.08 6.27 18.08
N ALA A 418 -4.42 6.13 16.80
CA ALA A 418 -4.43 4.82 16.15
C ALA A 418 -3.01 4.33 15.80
N PRO A 419 -2.75 3.01 15.69
CA PRO A 419 -1.45 2.49 15.28
C PRO A 419 -1.23 2.65 13.78
N VAL A 420 -0.78 3.85 13.38
CA VAL A 420 -0.55 4.20 11.98
C VAL A 420 0.77 4.95 11.79
N PHE A 421 1.28 4.90 10.57
CA PHE A 421 2.43 5.72 10.17
C PHE A 421 2.04 7.20 10.14
N SER A 422 2.91 8.06 10.65
CA SER A 422 2.88 9.49 10.33
C SER A 422 3.25 9.70 8.85
N GLU A 423 2.78 10.81 8.28
CA GLU A 423 3.03 11.19 6.87
C GLU A 423 4.54 11.29 6.56
N TYR A 424 5.30 11.92 7.45
CA TYR A 424 6.74 12.13 7.27
C TYR A 424 7.48 12.32 8.60
N PHE A 425 8.81 12.27 8.53
CA PHE A 425 9.70 12.79 9.56
C PHE A 425 10.76 13.72 8.95
N GLU A 426 11.34 14.59 9.78
CA GLU A 426 12.50 15.41 9.44
C GLU A 426 13.71 15.02 10.30
N ILE A 427 14.91 15.13 9.72
CA ILE A 427 16.18 14.93 10.42
C ILE A 427 17.16 16.07 10.14
N LYS A 428 17.82 16.57 11.18
CA LYS A 428 19.04 17.38 11.06
C LYS A 428 20.26 16.45 11.07
N VAL A 429 20.80 16.14 9.91
CA VAL A 429 21.81 15.08 9.69
C VAL A 429 23.04 15.26 10.59
N ASN A 430 23.61 16.47 10.63
CA ASN A 430 24.79 16.77 11.45
C ASN A 430 24.59 16.60 12.96
N LYS A 431 23.34 16.64 13.43
CA LYS A 431 22.98 16.51 14.86
C LYS A 431 22.28 15.19 15.16
N ARG A 432 21.98 14.38 14.14
CA ARG A 432 21.13 13.18 14.21
C ARG A 432 19.86 13.42 15.04
N LYS A 433 19.26 14.59 14.87
CA LYS A 433 18.05 14.98 15.61
C LYS A 433 16.84 14.79 14.72
N TYR A 434 16.01 13.81 15.08
CA TYR A 434 14.76 13.48 14.43
C TYR A 434 13.61 14.31 14.98
N HIS A 435 12.64 14.60 14.12
CA HIS A 435 11.40 15.26 14.44
C HIS A 435 10.27 14.59 13.65
N CYS A 436 9.31 14.02 14.35
CA CYS A 436 8.12 13.39 13.81
C CYS A 436 6.95 13.88 14.66
N GLU A 437 5.98 14.54 14.05
CA GLU A 437 4.74 14.94 14.73
C GLU A 437 3.58 14.11 14.20
N PRO A 438 2.64 13.68 15.07
CA PRO A 438 1.41 13.04 14.61
C PRO A 438 0.59 14.07 13.84
N GLY A 439 0.57 13.93 12.52
CA GLY A 439 -0.17 14.80 11.60
C GLY A 439 -1.55 14.25 11.23
N VAL A 440 -2.10 14.77 10.14
CA VAL A 440 -3.27 14.20 9.46
C VAL A 440 -2.85 12.87 8.82
N PHE A 441 -3.74 11.89 8.83
CA PHE A 441 -3.55 10.64 8.10
C PHE A 441 -3.93 10.86 6.62
N GLU A 442 -2.91 10.85 5.75
CA GLU A 442 -3.06 10.89 4.28
C GLU A 442 -3.21 9.47 3.73
N ALA A 443 -4.44 9.04 3.47
CA ALA A 443 -4.72 7.65 3.14
C ALA A 443 -3.99 7.14 1.89
N GLU A 444 -3.89 7.97 0.84
CA GLU A 444 -3.18 7.59 -0.39
C GLU A 444 -1.69 7.31 -0.11
N GLU A 445 -1.01 8.21 0.58
CA GLU A 445 0.42 8.07 0.87
C GLU A 445 0.69 6.88 1.77
N ILE A 446 -0.09 6.73 2.84
CA ILE A 446 0.11 5.68 3.83
C ILE A 446 -0.23 4.30 3.27
N LEU A 447 -1.37 4.14 2.60
CA LEU A 447 -1.75 2.84 2.03
C LEU A 447 -0.86 2.46 0.85
N SER A 448 -0.38 3.43 0.05
CA SER A 448 0.61 3.14 -1.00
C SER A 448 1.90 2.56 -0.41
N GLY A 449 2.33 3.06 0.75
CA GLY A 449 3.49 2.53 1.46
C GLY A 449 3.24 1.14 2.05
N CYS A 450 2.09 0.92 2.71
CA CYS A 450 1.71 -0.40 3.24
C CYS A 450 1.67 -1.47 2.15
N ARG A 451 1.22 -1.12 0.94
CA ARG A 451 1.26 -2.02 -0.23
C ARG A 451 2.67 -2.50 -0.53
N TYR A 452 3.66 -1.60 -0.50
CA TYR A 452 5.06 -1.93 -0.74
C TYR A 452 5.70 -2.77 0.39
N LEU A 453 5.21 -2.65 1.62
CA LEU A 453 5.69 -3.48 2.73
C LEU A 453 5.22 -4.94 2.59
N LEU A 454 4.01 -5.15 2.07
CA LEU A 454 3.41 -6.49 1.94
C LEU A 454 3.90 -7.26 0.70
N TYR A 455 4.25 -6.58 -0.40
CA TYR A 455 4.80 -7.19 -1.62
C TYR A 455 6.33 -7.28 -1.61
#